data_AF-A0A1M5YIQ5-F1
#
_entry.id   AF-A0A1M5YIQ5-F1
#
_cell.length_a   1.000
_cell.length_b   1.000
_cell.length_c   1.000
_cell.angle_alpha   90.00
_cell.angle_beta   90.00
_cell.angle_gamma   90.00
#
_symmetry.space_group_name_H-M   'P 1'
#
loop_
_entity.id
_entity.type
_entity.pdbx_description
1 polymer ?
#
loop_
_entity_poly.entity_id
_entity_poly.type
_entity_poly.pdbx_seq_one_letter_code
_entity_poly.pdbx_strand_id
1 'polypeptide(L)'
;MAFMALEFKPVDHRVAGIFPARPTESEADMSERLETLKKARERMADDRDAFAKTLAAPFDRDKAERARIKFIETQVLIDAIDRAIDGEQAGPAAAA
;
A
#
# COMPACT_ATOMS: atom_id res chain seq x y z
N MET A 1 -5.41 -58.71 45.33
CA MET A 1 -4.52 -58.30 44.22
C MET A 1 -5.42 -57.91 43.06
N ALA A 2 -5.68 -56.62 42.93
CA ALA A 2 -6.51 -56.02 41.90
C ALA A 2 -5.64 -55.62 40.71
N PHE A 3 -6.13 -55.79 39.48
CA PHE A 3 -5.85 -54.88 38.37
C PHE A 3 -6.99 -55.02 37.36
N MET A 4 -7.90 -54.04 37.39
CA MET A 4 -8.94 -53.87 36.38
C MET A 4 -8.28 -53.44 35.07
N ALA A 5 -8.69 -54.07 33.97
CA ALA A 5 -8.39 -53.61 32.62
C ALA A 5 -9.14 -52.29 32.37
N LEU A 6 -8.40 -51.18 32.39
CA LEU A 6 -8.93 -49.89 31.95
C LEU A 6 -8.83 -49.81 30.43
N GLU A 7 -10.00 -49.75 29.79
CA GLU A 7 -10.17 -49.46 28.37
C GLU A 7 -9.53 -48.11 28.01
N PHE A 8 -8.54 -48.15 27.13
CA PHE A 8 -7.90 -46.97 26.56
C PHE A 8 -8.81 -46.39 25.46
N LYS A 9 -9.66 -45.41 25.80
CA LYS A 9 -10.39 -44.62 24.81
C LYS A 9 -9.49 -43.47 24.33
N PRO A 10 -9.08 -43.42 23.06
CA PRO A 10 -8.38 -42.25 22.52
C PRO A 10 -9.36 -41.09 22.44
N VAL A 11 -8.99 -39.96 23.05
CA VAL A 11 -9.74 -38.71 22.99
C VAL A 11 -9.45 -38.02 21.66
N ASP A 12 -10.51 -37.67 20.92
CA ASP A 12 -10.44 -36.92 19.68
C ASP A 12 -9.92 -35.49 19.92
N HIS A 13 -8.86 -35.10 19.21
CA HIS A 13 -8.15 -33.83 19.44
C HIS A 13 -7.74 -33.06 18.18
N ARG A 14 -8.35 -33.29 17.00
CA ARG A 14 -7.93 -32.54 15.80
C ARG A 14 -9.09 -32.16 14.90
N VAL A 15 -9.97 -31.31 15.41
CA VAL A 15 -10.56 -30.27 14.55
C VAL A 15 -9.45 -29.25 14.34
N ALA A 16 -8.74 -29.36 13.21
CA ALA A 16 -7.82 -28.33 12.75
C ALA A 16 -8.65 -27.09 12.45
N GLY A 17 -8.68 -26.17 13.41
CA GLY A 17 -9.36 -24.89 13.29
C GLY A 17 -8.79 -24.12 12.11
N ILE A 18 -9.63 -23.89 11.11
CA ILE A 18 -9.54 -22.73 10.23
C ILE A 18 -9.78 -21.53 11.16
N PHE A 19 -8.73 -20.96 11.73
CA PHE A 19 -8.83 -19.65 12.36
C PHE A 19 -9.07 -18.63 11.25
N PRO A 20 -10.24 -17.96 11.17
CA PRO A 20 -10.32 -16.77 10.34
C PRO A 20 -9.35 -15.75 10.93
N ALA A 21 -8.41 -15.27 10.13
CA ALA A 21 -7.64 -14.08 10.47
C ALA A 21 -8.65 -13.00 10.92
N ARG A 22 -8.47 -12.42 12.12
CA ARG A 22 -9.34 -11.34 12.59
C ARG A 22 -9.25 -10.18 11.58
N PRO A 23 -10.37 -9.74 10.97
CA PRO A 23 -10.34 -8.73 9.90
C PRO A 23 -10.31 -7.30 10.45
N THR A 24 -9.30 -6.90 11.23
CA THR A 24 -9.33 -5.55 11.85
C THR A 24 -7.99 -4.81 12.00
N GLU A 25 -6.83 -5.45 11.92
CA GLU A 25 -5.54 -4.73 12.05
C GLU A 25 -4.86 -4.53 10.70
N SER A 26 -4.80 -5.57 9.88
CA SER A 26 -4.26 -5.48 8.51
C SER A 26 -5.07 -4.54 7.61
N GLU A 27 -6.40 -4.50 7.77
CA GLU A 27 -7.25 -3.60 6.97
C GLU A 27 -7.09 -2.15 7.41
N ALA A 28 -6.94 -1.90 8.71
CA ALA A 28 -6.67 -0.57 9.25
C ALA A 28 -5.30 -0.05 8.80
N ASP A 29 -4.25 -0.89 8.85
CA ASP A 29 -2.90 -0.55 8.38
C ASP A 29 -2.87 -0.25 6.88
N MET A 30 -3.53 -1.07 6.05
CA MET A 30 -3.65 -0.82 4.61
C MET A 30 -4.45 0.47 4.32
N SER A 31 -5.47 0.77 5.12
CA SER A 31 -6.22 2.03 5.00
C SER A 31 -5.37 3.25 5.37
N GLU A 32 -4.62 3.21 6.46
CA GLU A 32 -3.72 4.29 6.89
C GLU A 32 -2.60 4.54 5.88
N ARG A 33 -2.02 3.45 5.36
CA ARG A 33 -1.02 3.50 4.30
C ARG A 33 -1.59 4.13 3.02
N LEU A 34 -2.79 3.74 2.61
CA LEU A 34 -3.47 4.31 1.44
C LEU A 34 -3.75 5.81 1.61
N GLU A 35 -4.16 6.25 2.80
CA GLU A 35 -4.31 7.68 3.11
C GLU A 35 -2.99 8.44 3.00
N THR A 36 -1.89 7.84 3.47
CA THR A 36 -0.55 8.42 3.38
C THR A 36 -0.12 8.57 1.92
N LEU A 37 -0.35 7.55 1.09
CA LEU A 37 -0.06 7.60 -0.35
C LEU A 37 -0.88 8.69 -1.05
N LYS A 38 -2.18 8.82 -0.75
CA LYS A 38 -3.03 9.88 -1.30
C LYS A 38 -2.50 11.28 -0.96
N LYS A 39 -2.13 11.51 0.31
CA LYS A 39 -1.52 12.79 0.74
C LYS A 39 -0.19 13.05 0.05
N ALA A 40 0.64 12.03 -0.13
CA ALA A 40 1.91 12.17 -0.86
C ALA A 40 1.67 12.53 -2.33
N ARG A 41 0.69 11.88 -2.97
CA ARG A 41 0.28 12.14 -4.36
C ARG A 41 -0.21 13.57 -4.56
N GLU A 42 -1.02 14.08 -3.63
CA GLU A 42 -1.48 15.48 -3.65
C GLU A 42 -0.30 16.46 -3.58
N ARG A 43 0.62 16.27 -2.63
CA ARG A 43 1.82 17.13 -2.51
C ARG A 43 2.68 17.11 -3.77
N MET A 44 2.87 15.94 -4.37
CA MET A 44 3.66 15.84 -5.60
C MET A 44 2.97 16.50 -6.79
N ALA A 45 1.63 16.50 -6.84
CA ALA A 45 0.88 17.24 -7.84
C ALA A 45 1.06 18.76 -7.68
N ASP A 46 1.07 19.27 -6.44
CA ASP A 46 1.33 20.68 -6.17
C ASP A 46 2.75 21.10 -6.61
N ASP A 47 3.76 20.27 -6.31
CA ASP A 47 5.15 20.51 -6.73
C ASP A 47 5.29 20.51 -8.26
N ARG A 48 4.66 19.54 -8.92
CA ARG A 48 4.60 19.46 -10.39
C ARG A 48 3.97 20.72 -10.98
N ASP A 49 2.89 21.21 -10.40
CA ASP A 49 2.19 22.41 -10.89
C ASP A 49 3.04 23.67 -10.67
N ALA A 50 3.85 23.73 -9.61
CA ALA A 50 4.84 24.80 -9.42
C ALA A 50 5.92 24.80 -10.51
N PHE A 51 6.43 23.63 -10.90
CA PHE A 51 7.36 23.51 -12.02
C PHE A 51 6.71 23.85 -13.37
N ALA A 52 5.46 23.43 -13.59
CA ALA A 52 4.71 23.80 -14.79
C ALA A 52 4.54 25.31 -14.94
N LYS A 53 4.21 26.02 -13.85
CA LYS A 53 4.14 27.50 -13.83
C LYS A 53 5.47 28.14 -14.18
N THR A 54 6.58 27.58 -13.68
CA THR A 54 7.94 28.06 -14.00
C THR A 54 8.26 27.87 -15.49
N LEU A 55 7.87 26.74 -16.07
CA LEU A 55 8.09 26.45 -17.49
C LEU A 55 7.20 27.27 -18.43
N ALA A 56 6.03 27.71 -17.96
CA ALA A 56 5.11 28.56 -18.71
C ALA A 56 5.46 30.06 -18.64
N ALA A 57 6.34 30.46 -17.73
CA ALA A 57 6.83 31.83 -17.63
C ALA A 57 7.75 32.18 -18.82
N PRO A 58 8.04 33.48 -19.07
CA PRO A 58 9.03 33.89 -20.05
C PRO A 58 10.36 33.14 -19.87
N PHE A 59 10.95 32.74 -21.00
CA PHE A 59 12.08 31.82 -21.01
C PHE A 59 13.30 32.38 -20.25
N ASP A 60 13.67 31.70 -19.18
CA ASP A 60 14.91 31.86 -18.44
C ASP A 60 15.61 30.50 -18.47
N ARG A 61 16.72 30.40 -19.21
CA ARG A 61 17.37 29.11 -19.53
C ARG A 61 17.66 28.29 -18.27
N ASP A 62 18.28 28.90 -17.27
CA ASP A 62 18.72 28.20 -16.07
C ASP A 62 17.52 27.74 -15.22
N LYS A 63 16.48 28.58 -15.12
CA LYS A 63 15.24 28.20 -14.42
C LYS A 63 14.47 27.12 -15.17
N ALA A 64 14.39 27.23 -16.50
CA ALA A 64 13.69 26.27 -17.34
C ALA A 64 14.37 24.90 -17.33
N GLU A 65 15.72 24.86 -17.42
CA GLU A 65 16.48 23.60 -17.38
C GLU A 65 16.32 22.89 -16.04
N ARG A 66 16.48 23.62 -14.92
CA ARG A 66 16.26 23.07 -13.58
C ARG A 66 14.81 22.61 -13.37
N ALA A 67 13.83 23.42 -13.77
CA ALA A 67 12.41 23.09 -13.63
C ALA A 67 12.03 21.87 -14.48
N ARG A 68 12.61 21.70 -15.67
CA ARG A 68 12.32 20.55 -16.53
C ARG A 68 12.82 19.24 -15.95
N ILE A 69 14.03 19.21 -15.39
CA ILE A 69 14.58 18.03 -14.73
C ILE A 69 13.68 17.64 -13.56
N LYS A 70 13.35 18.61 -12.69
CA LYS A 70 12.48 18.36 -11.52
C LYS A 70 11.06 17.96 -11.90
N PHE A 71 10.49 18.57 -12.94
CA PHE A 71 9.18 18.17 -13.44
C PHE A 71 9.14 16.70 -13.85
N ILE A 72 10.16 16.22 -14.59
CA ILE A 72 10.22 14.81 -15.02
C ILE A 72 10.38 13.88 -13.82
N GLU A 73 11.28 14.19 -12.88
CA GLU A 73 11.46 13.41 -11.65
C GLU A 73 10.15 13.31 -10.85
N THR A 74 9.42 14.42 -10.70
CA THR A 74 8.15 14.45 -9.98
C THR A 74 7.06 13.65 -10.71
N GLN A 75 7.01 13.66 -12.05
CA GLN A 75 6.06 12.82 -12.80
C GLN A 75 6.30 11.33 -12.56
N VAL A 76 7.56 10.90 -12.60
CA VAL A 76 7.92 9.50 -12.32
C VAL A 76 7.52 9.09 -10.90
N LEU A 77 7.67 10.01 -9.93
CA LEU A 77 7.26 9.76 -8.56
C LEU A 77 5.72 9.69 -8.42
N ILE A 78 4.97 10.56 -9.09
CA ILE A 78 3.51 10.51 -9.13
C ILE A 78 3.05 9.17 -9.71
N ASP A 79 3.61 8.75 -10.85
CA ASP A 79 3.26 7.47 -11.50
C ASP A 79 3.56 6.25 -10.59
N ALA A 80 4.63 6.32 -9.78
CA ALA A 80 4.95 5.28 -8.81
C ALA A 80 3.94 5.25 -7.65
N ILE A 81 3.52 6.41 -7.16
CA ILE A 81 2.52 6.53 -6.10
C ILE A 81 1.14 6.07 -6.60
N ASP A 82 0.72 6.49 -7.79
CA ASP A 82 -0.55 6.08 -8.40
C ASP A 82 -0.59 4.54 -8.56
N ARG A 83 0.50 3.93 -9.04
CA ARG A 83 0.61 2.46 -9.11
C ARG A 83 0.54 1.79 -7.74
N ALA A 84 1.13 2.38 -6.70
CA ALA A 84 1.05 1.84 -5.34
C ALA A 84 -0.37 1.93 -4.77
N ILE A 85 -1.06 3.04 -5.01
CA ILE A 85 -2.47 3.25 -4.65
C ILE A 85 -3.35 2.20 -5.33
N ASP A 86 -3.18 1.97 -6.64
CA ASP A 86 -3.93 0.96 -7.39
C ASP A 86 -3.69 -0.45 -6.84
N GLY A 87 -2.44 -0.78 -6.51
CA GLY A 87 -2.07 -2.06 -5.91
C GLY A 87 -2.70 -2.30 -4.54
N GLU A 88 -2.88 -1.26 -3.74
CA GLU A 88 -3.53 -1.36 -2.42
C GLU A 88 -5.07 -1.41 -2.53
N GLN A 89 -5.66 -0.71 -3.51
CA GLN A 89 -7.11 -0.75 -3.75
C GLN A 89 -7.59 -2.08 -4.37
N ALA A 90 -6.77 -2.74 -5.18
CA ALA A 90 -7.14 -3.99 -5.82
C ALA A 90 -7.36 -5.15 -4.82
N GLY A 91 -6.77 -5.08 -3.63
CA GLY A 91 -6.83 -6.12 -2.60
C GLY A 91 -6.28 -7.48 -3.07
N PRO A 92 -6.11 -8.47 -2.16
CA PRO A 92 -5.61 -9.79 -2.52
C PRO A 92 -6.56 -10.62 -3.40
N ALA A 93 -7.81 -10.20 -3.59
CA ALA A 93 -8.83 -10.94 -4.35
C ALA A 93 -8.72 -10.77 -5.88
N ALA A 94 -8.07 -9.73 -6.38
CA ALA A 94 -7.92 -9.49 -7.82
C ALA A 94 -6.76 -10.28 -8.47
N ALA A 95 -5.97 -11.02 -7.66
CA ALA A 95 -4.80 -11.78 -8.11
C ALA A 95 -5.06 -13.31 -8.23
N ALA A 96 -6.32 -13.75 -8.19
CA ALA A 96 -6.74 -15.15 -8.30
C ALA A 96 -7.40 -15.46 -9.65
#